data_AF-A0A3D0HBU1-F1
#
_entry.id   AF-A0A3D0HBU1-F1
#
_cell.length_a   1.000
_cell.length_b   1.000
_cell.length_c   1.000
_cell.angle_alpha   90.00
_cell.angle_beta   90.00
_cell.angle_gamma   90.00
#
_symmetry.space_group_name_H-M   'P 1'
#
loop_
_entity.id
_entity.type
_entity.pdbx_description
1 polymer ?
#
loop_
_entity_poly.entity_id
_entity_poly.type
_entity_poly.pdbx_seq_one_letter_code
_entity_poly.pdbx_strand_id
1 'polypeptide(L)'
;MQWFDWLKFASLLNIVLFLFFVQRTLHRQSGASELAKTLRFAPGHIVVKAWWGSFLLCLSYRLGASATVSPEAVLYGMLPTLMIAILLIEHCDSVAKNFKAEREQRAKEAARSARAAQRAAIKNRPEEHPLAGQDVNDNGPVLQ
;
A
#
# COMPACT_ATOMS: atom_id res chain seq x y z
N MET A 1 36.93 -17.84 -15.41
CA MET A 1 36.25 -16.93 -14.47
C MET A 1 36.73 -17.26 -13.07
N GLN A 2 37.34 -16.30 -12.36
CA GLN A 2 37.77 -16.52 -10.99
C GLN A 2 36.54 -16.57 -10.06
N TRP A 3 36.64 -17.28 -8.94
CA TRP A 3 35.57 -17.39 -7.94
C TRP A 3 35.02 -16.02 -7.47
N PHE A 4 35.87 -15.00 -7.42
CA PHE A 4 35.48 -13.62 -7.13
C PHE A 4 34.53 -12.99 -8.15
N ASP A 5 34.63 -13.36 -9.43
CA ASP A 5 33.74 -12.84 -10.47
C ASP A 5 32.31 -13.38 -10.29
N TRP A 6 32.19 -14.65 -9.91
CA TRP A 6 30.91 -15.27 -9.57
C TRP A 6 30.26 -14.62 -8.37
N LEU A 7 31.03 -14.31 -7.33
CA LEU A 7 30.56 -13.58 -6.15
C LEU A 7 30.05 -12.18 -6.49
N LYS A 8 30.80 -11.43 -7.33
CA LYS A 8 30.36 -10.12 -7.82
C LYS A 8 29.09 -10.23 -8.65
N PHE A 9 28.98 -11.23 -9.53
CA PHE A 9 27.78 -11.43 -10.34
C PHE A 9 26.57 -11.78 -9.47
N ALA A 10 26.71 -12.73 -8.54
CA ALA A 10 25.66 -13.13 -7.62
C ALA A 10 25.18 -11.96 -6.73
N SER A 11 26.12 -11.12 -6.25
CA SER A 11 25.77 -9.94 -5.46
C SER A 11 24.95 -8.93 -6.28
N LEU A 12 25.31 -8.71 -7.54
CA LEU A 12 24.57 -7.81 -8.44
C LEU A 12 23.17 -8.34 -8.70
N LEU A 13 23.07 -9.63 -9.02
CA LEU A 13 21.82 -10.29 -9.31
C LEU A 13 20.88 -10.21 -8.11
N ASN A 14 21.40 -10.42 -6.89
CA ASN A 14 20.63 -10.27 -5.66
C ASN A 14 20.05 -8.86 -5.49
N ILE A 15 20.87 -7.82 -5.75
CA ILE A 15 20.45 -6.41 -5.69
C ILE A 15 19.33 -6.13 -6.69
N VAL A 16 19.51 -6.56 -7.95
CA VAL A 16 18.51 -6.34 -9.01
C VAL A 16 17.18 -7.03 -8.69
N LEU A 17 17.24 -8.31 -8.29
CA LEU A 17 16.04 -9.08 -7.94
C LEU A 17 15.31 -8.48 -6.74
N PHE A 18 16.03 -8.00 -5.74
CA PHE A 18 15.46 -7.36 -4.57
C PHE A 18 14.74 -6.05 -4.96
N LEU A 19 15.39 -5.17 -5.75
CA LEU A 19 14.78 -3.93 -6.21
C LEU A 19 13.53 -4.19 -7.05
N PHE A 20 13.57 -5.19 -7.93
CA PHE A 20 12.41 -5.59 -8.72
C PHE A 20 11.26 -6.10 -7.84
N PHE A 21 11.56 -6.91 -6.83
CA PHE A 21 10.57 -7.39 -5.86
C PHE A 21 9.94 -6.23 -5.07
N VAL A 22 10.75 -5.29 -4.59
CA VAL A 22 10.30 -4.09 -3.89
C VAL A 22 9.39 -3.26 -4.79
N GLN A 23 9.80 -2.95 -6.02
CA GLN A 23 9.00 -2.19 -6.98
C GLN A 23 7.64 -2.87 -7.25
N ARG A 24 7.65 -4.19 -7.50
CA ARG A 24 6.43 -4.96 -7.74
C ARG A 24 5.51 -4.99 -6.51
N THR A 25 6.09 -5.04 -5.32
CA THR A 25 5.34 -5.04 -4.05
C THR A 25 4.77 -3.66 -3.73
N LEU A 26 5.49 -2.58 -4.04
CA LEU A 26 5.01 -1.21 -3.92
C LEU A 26 3.83 -0.93 -4.87
N HIS A 27 3.84 -1.53 -6.06
CA HIS A 27 2.69 -1.47 -6.97
C HIS A 27 1.45 -2.20 -6.44
N ARG A 28 1.59 -3.12 -5.48
CA ARG A 28 0.46 -3.81 -4.85
C ARG A 28 0.03 -3.02 -3.60
N GLN A 29 -1.19 -2.48 -3.63
CA GLN A 29 -1.73 -1.57 -2.60
C GLN A 29 -1.59 -2.04 -1.13
N SER A 30 -1.62 -3.34 -0.86
CA SER A 30 -1.46 -3.90 0.49
C SER A 30 0.00 -4.20 0.86
N GLY A 31 0.91 -4.21 -0.11
CA GLY A 31 2.29 -4.66 0.05
C GLY A 31 3.22 -3.61 0.64
N ALA A 32 3.00 -2.31 0.37
CA ALA A 32 3.93 -1.24 0.77
C ALA A 32 4.09 -1.11 2.30
N SER A 33 2.98 -1.15 3.05
CA SER A 33 3.01 -1.07 4.52
C SER A 33 3.66 -2.31 5.14
N GLU A 34 3.35 -3.48 4.61
CA GLU A 34 3.87 -4.76 5.11
C GLU A 34 5.36 -4.91 4.80
N LEU A 35 5.77 -4.42 3.63
CA LEU A 35 7.17 -4.33 3.23
C LEU A 35 7.95 -3.41 4.18
N ALA A 36 7.46 -2.20 4.46
CA ALA A 36 8.11 -1.29 5.40
C ALA A 36 8.30 -1.90 6.79
N LYS A 37 7.28 -2.60 7.31
CA LYS A 37 7.38 -3.33 8.60
C LYS A 37 8.42 -4.45 8.55
N THR A 38 8.43 -5.21 7.45
CA THR A 38 9.38 -6.32 7.27
C THR A 38 10.82 -5.83 7.17
N LEU A 39 11.04 -4.71 6.47
CA LEU A 39 12.35 -4.04 6.36
C LEU A 39 12.82 -3.48 7.71
N ARG A 40 11.90 -3.05 8.59
CA ARG A 40 12.16 -2.64 9.97
C ARG A 40 12.40 -3.81 10.93
N PHE A 41 12.54 -5.04 10.43
CA PHE A 41 12.73 -6.26 11.22
C PHE A 41 11.60 -6.56 12.23
N ALA A 42 10.40 -5.97 12.07
CA ALA A 42 9.24 -6.26 12.91
C ALA A 42 8.87 -7.76 12.86
N PRO A 43 8.34 -8.38 13.94
CA PRO A 43 8.10 -9.83 14.01
C PRO A 43 7.24 -10.36 12.84
N GLY A 44 7.65 -11.48 12.24
CA GLY A 44 7.08 -12.05 11.00
C GLY A 44 8.08 -12.20 9.85
N HIS A 45 7.69 -12.89 8.77
CA HIS A 45 8.36 -12.98 7.44
C HIS A 45 9.89 -13.23 7.45
N ILE A 46 10.34 -14.35 8.05
CA ILE A 46 11.78 -14.69 8.18
C ILE A 46 12.52 -14.71 6.84
N VAL A 47 11.92 -15.28 5.79
CA VAL A 47 12.56 -15.40 4.46
C VAL A 47 12.87 -14.01 3.86
N VAL A 48 11.92 -13.08 3.96
CA VAL A 48 12.10 -11.73 3.42
C VAL A 48 13.13 -10.94 4.22
N LYS A 49 13.21 -11.16 5.54
CA LYS A 49 14.26 -10.56 6.39
C LYS A 49 15.65 -11.10 6.07
N ALA A 50 15.79 -12.40 5.90
CA ALA A 50 17.06 -13.01 5.50
C ALA A 50 17.51 -12.48 4.14
N TRP A 51 16.57 -12.33 3.20
CA TRP A 51 16.84 -11.75 1.90
C TRP A 51 17.21 -10.27 1.98
N TRP A 52 16.52 -9.48 2.81
CA TRP A 52 16.86 -8.08 3.08
C TRP A 52 18.24 -7.91 3.70
N GLY A 53 18.58 -8.72 4.71
CA GLY A 53 19.92 -8.72 5.31
C GLY A 53 21.00 -9.10 4.30
N SER A 54 20.73 -10.11 3.46
CA SER A 54 21.61 -10.49 2.35
C SER A 54 21.79 -9.35 1.34
N PHE A 55 20.71 -8.65 0.99
CA PHE A 55 20.78 -7.47 0.12
C PHE A 55 21.68 -6.38 0.72
N LEU A 56 21.49 -6.03 1.99
CA LEU A 56 22.31 -5.02 2.67
C LEU A 56 23.79 -5.43 2.71
N LEU A 57 24.08 -6.71 2.93
CA LEU A 57 25.45 -7.22 2.89
C LEU A 57 26.05 -7.11 1.48
N CYS A 58 25.30 -7.50 0.44
CA CYS A 58 25.74 -7.35 -0.96
C CYS A 58 25.99 -5.88 -1.32
N LEU A 59 25.15 -4.97 -0.84
CA LEU A 59 25.28 -3.54 -1.08
C LEU A 59 26.50 -2.96 -0.36
N SER A 60 26.70 -3.32 0.91
CA SER A 60 27.87 -2.92 1.70
C SER A 60 29.17 -3.37 1.04
N TYR A 61 29.23 -4.63 0.61
CA TYR A 61 30.39 -5.18 -0.09
C TYR A 61 30.69 -4.41 -1.39
N ARG A 62 29.65 -4.08 -2.17
CA ARG A 62 29.78 -3.31 -3.41
C ARG A 62 30.23 -1.87 -3.19
N LEU A 63 29.86 -1.27 -2.06
CA LEU A 63 30.25 0.08 -1.68
C LEU A 63 31.63 0.13 -0.99
N GLY A 64 32.30 -1.00 -0.82
CA GLY A 64 33.68 -1.04 -0.33
C GLY A 64 33.83 -1.43 1.15
N ALA A 65 32.77 -1.94 1.81
CA ALA A 65 32.93 -2.65 3.08
C ALA A 65 33.62 -3.99 2.79
N SER A 66 34.94 -3.98 2.81
CA SER A 66 35.77 -5.18 2.70
C SER A 66 35.90 -5.88 4.06
N ALA A 67 36.37 -7.12 4.07
CA ALA A 67 36.53 -7.92 5.28
C ALA A 67 37.53 -7.33 6.29
N THR A 68 38.36 -6.36 5.89
CA THR A 68 39.16 -5.56 6.82
C THR A 68 38.27 -4.50 7.46
N VAL A 69 37.96 -4.66 8.75
CA VAL A 69 37.24 -3.66 9.55
C VAL A 69 38.18 -2.47 9.78
N SER A 70 38.39 -1.65 8.74
CA SER A 70 39.02 -0.34 8.86
C SER A 70 37.94 0.73 9.06
N PRO A 71 38.25 1.83 9.76
CA PRO A 71 37.32 2.97 9.89
C PRO A 71 36.83 3.48 8.53
N GLU A 72 37.71 3.42 7.52
CA GLU A 72 37.42 3.77 6.14
C GLU A 72 36.40 2.80 5.50
N ALA A 73 36.56 1.48 5.68
CA ALA A 73 35.61 0.49 5.17
C ALA A 73 34.20 0.65 5.79
N VAL A 74 34.14 1.05 7.07
CA VAL A 74 32.89 1.41 7.76
C VAL A 74 32.25 2.63 7.10
N LEU A 75 33.04 3.68 6.84
CA LEU A 75 32.57 4.93 6.23
C LEU A 75 32.12 4.74 4.77
N TYR A 76 32.89 4.01 3.97
CA TYR A 76 32.66 3.86 2.53
C TYR A 76 31.59 2.82 2.21
N GLY A 77 31.48 1.73 2.98
CA GLY A 77 30.54 0.66 2.66
C GLY A 77 29.31 0.61 3.55
N MET A 78 29.49 0.62 4.87
CA MET A 78 28.38 0.39 5.80
C MET A 78 27.50 1.63 5.98
N LEU A 79 28.08 2.82 6.14
CA LEU A 79 27.33 4.06 6.33
C LEU A 79 26.35 4.35 5.17
N PRO A 80 26.78 4.38 3.89
CA PRO A 80 25.84 4.62 2.78
C PRO A 80 24.82 3.50 2.62
N THR A 81 25.18 2.25 2.95
CA THR A 81 24.22 1.13 2.96
C THR A 81 23.10 1.35 3.97
N LEU A 82 23.45 1.78 5.19
CA LEU A 82 22.47 2.11 6.22
C LEU A 82 21.59 3.30 5.82
N MET A 83 22.16 4.31 5.17
CA MET A 83 21.37 5.43 4.65
C MET A 83 20.36 4.97 3.58
N ILE A 84 20.79 4.13 2.64
CA ILE A 84 19.89 3.56 1.62
C ILE A 84 18.80 2.71 2.29
N ALA A 85 19.14 1.95 3.34
CA ALA A 85 18.16 1.18 4.09
C ALA A 85 17.06 2.05 4.69
N ILE A 86 17.44 3.16 5.33
CA ILE A 86 16.50 4.13 5.92
C ILE A 86 15.62 4.76 4.84
N LEU A 87 16.23 5.25 3.75
CA LEU A 87 15.50 5.87 2.65
C LEU A 87 14.49 4.92 2.00
N LEU A 88 14.85 3.63 1.86
CA LEU A 88 13.95 2.62 1.29
C LEU A 88 12.73 2.39 2.20
N ILE A 89 12.95 2.33 3.52
CA ILE A 89 11.88 2.19 4.52
C ILE A 89 10.96 3.41 4.48
N GLU A 90 11.52 4.63 4.48
CA GLU A 90 10.74 5.87 4.41
C GLU A 90 9.95 5.99 3.11
N HIS A 91 10.55 5.60 1.98
CA HIS A 91 9.87 5.55 0.70
C HIS A 91 8.67 4.59 0.73
N CYS A 92 8.85 3.38 1.28
CA CYS A 92 7.76 2.42 1.42
C CYS A 92 6.62 2.96 2.31
N ASP A 93 6.95 3.61 3.42
CA ASP A 93 5.98 4.25 4.31
C ASP A 93 5.22 5.41 3.63
N SER A 94 5.93 6.25 2.87
CA SER A 94 5.35 7.37 2.13
C SER A 94 4.35 6.89 1.08
N VAL A 95 4.75 5.88 0.29
CA VAL A 95 3.87 5.23 -0.70
C VAL A 95 2.62 4.65 -0.02
N ALA A 96 2.78 3.95 1.11
CA ALA A 96 1.65 3.41 1.87
C ALA A 96 0.69 4.50 2.37
N LYS A 97 1.21 5.63 2.86
CA LYS A 97 0.41 6.78 3.32
C LYS A 97 -0.37 7.44 2.17
N ASN A 98 0.28 7.64 1.03
CA ASN A 98 -0.36 8.23 -0.15
C ASN A 98 -1.53 7.38 -0.65
N PHE A 99 -1.36 6.06 -0.73
CA PHE A 99 -2.46 5.16 -1.11
C PHE A 99 -3.61 5.18 -0.09
N LYS A 100 -3.32 5.28 1.21
CA LYS A 100 -4.36 5.39 2.24
C LYS A 100 -5.16 6.69 2.09
N ALA A 101 -4.47 7.80 1.86
CA ALA A 101 -5.08 9.12 1.65
C ALA A 101 -5.98 9.12 0.40
N GLU A 102 -5.51 8.55 -0.72
CA GLU A 102 -6.28 8.46 -1.96
C GLU A 102 -7.57 7.64 -1.77
N ARG A 103 -7.51 6.53 -1.02
CA ARG A 103 -8.71 5.74 -0.70
C ARG A 103 -9.69 6.51 0.17
N GLU A 104 -9.20 7.21 1.19
CA GLU A 104 -10.06 8.00 2.06
C GLU A 104 -10.75 9.13 1.29
N GLN A 105 -10.04 9.75 0.34
CA GLN A 105 -10.59 10.76 -0.54
C GLN A 105 -11.67 10.17 -1.46
N ARG A 106 -11.40 9.05 -2.15
CA ARG A 106 -12.39 8.37 -3.01
C ARG A 106 -13.63 7.93 -2.21
N ALA A 107 -13.45 7.45 -0.98
CA ALA A 107 -14.57 7.08 -0.10
C ALA A 107 -15.41 8.30 0.30
N LYS A 108 -14.78 9.45 0.59
CA LYS A 108 -15.49 10.71 0.88
C LYS A 108 -16.24 11.23 -0.34
N GLU A 109 -15.66 11.14 -1.53
CA GLU A 109 -16.29 11.53 -2.79
C GLU A 109 -17.49 10.64 -3.12
N ALA A 110 -17.36 9.31 -2.96
CA ALA A 110 -18.47 8.36 -3.11
C ALA A 110 -19.60 8.59 -2.09
N ALA A 111 -19.27 8.92 -0.83
CA ALA A 111 -20.27 9.26 0.18
C ALA A 111 -20.99 10.57 -0.14
N ARG A 112 -20.29 11.56 -0.71
CA ARG A 112 -20.88 12.84 -1.16
C ARG A 112 -21.79 12.63 -2.36
N SER A 113 -21.37 11.85 -3.36
CA SER A 113 -22.19 11.54 -4.53
C SER A 113 -23.43 10.72 -4.15
N ALA A 114 -23.31 9.75 -3.23
CA ALA A 114 -24.46 8.99 -2.72
C ALA A 114 -25.47 9.89 -2.00
N ARG A 115 -25.01 10.83 -1.16
CA ARG A 115 -25.89 11.81 -0.49
C ARG A 115 -26.54 12.78 -1.49
N ALA A 116 -25.82 13.21 -2.52
CA ALA A 116 -26.37 14.04 -3.58
C ALA A 116 -27.45 13.30 -4.38
N ALA A 117 -27.22 12.02 -4.71
CA ALA A 117 -28.20 11.16 -5.39
C ALA A 117 -29.46 10.94 -4.53
N GLN A 118 -29.31 10.70 -3.23
CA GLN A 118 -30.45 10.59 -2.31
C GLN A 118 -31.25 11.90 -2.23
N ARG A 119 -30.58 13.06 -2.14
CA ARG A 119 -31.26 14.36 -2.14
C ARG A 119 -31.99 14.65 -3.45
N ALA A 120 -31.39 14.28 -4.59
CA ALA A 120 -32.05 14.39 -5.89
C ALA A 120 -33.26 13.47 -6.02
N ALA A 121 -33.18 12.24 -5.51
CA ALA A 121 -34.30 11.29 -5.48
C ALA A 121 -35.46 11.76 -4.59
N ILE A 122 -35.17 12.39 -3.44
CA ILE A 122 -36.20 12.98 -2.57
C ILE A 122 -36.84 14.19 -3.25
N LYS A 123 -36.07 15.03 -3.94
CA LYS A 123 -36.59 16.21 -4.65
C LYS A 123 -37.44 15.85 -5.87
N ASN A 124 -37.12 14.74 -6.56
CA ASN A 124 -37.86 14.26 -7.72
C ASN A 124 -38.95 13.23 -7.36
N ARG A 125 -39.28 13.07 -6.07
CA ARG A 125 -40.39 12.22 -5.67
C ARG A 125 -41.67 12.90 -6.19
N PRO A 126 -42.42 12.29 -7.12
CA PRO A 126 -43.69 12.87 -7.55
C PRO A 126 -44.57 12.98 -6.31
N GLU A 127 -45.09 14.17 -6.04
CA GLU A 127 -46.12 14.33 -5.01
C GLU A 127 -47.31 13.48 -5.43
N GLU A 128 -47.47 12.32 -4.79
CA GLU A 128 -48.74 11.62 -4.81
C GLU A 128 -49.72 12.52 -4.06
N HIS A 129 -50.47 13.32 -4.83
CA HIS A 129 -51.70 13.95 -4.42
C HIS A 129 -52.76 12.84 -4.33
N PRO A 130 -53.25 12.41 -3.14
CA PRO A 130 -54.47 11.64 -3.10
C PRO A 130 -55.60 12.66 -3.24
N LEU A 131 -56.36 12.50 -4.32
CA LEU A 131 -57.55 13.26 -4.64
C LEU A 131 -58.52 13.30 -3.46
N ALA A 132 -59.07 14.48 -3.23
CA ALA A 132 -60.24 14.69 -2.40
C ALA A 132 -61.43 13.87 -2.92
N GLY A 133 -62.20 13.30 -1.99
CA GLY A 133 -63.63 13.02 -2.15
C GLY A 133 -64.00 11.86 -3.07
N GLN A 134 -64.23 10.69 -2.47
CA GLN A 134 -65.16 9.73 -3.04
C GLN A 134 -66.13 9.32 -1.94
N ASP A 135 -67.25 10.06 -1.86
CA ASP A 135 -68.40 9.74 -1.04
C ASP A 135 -68.95 8.37 -1.47
N VAL A 136 -68.81 7.38 -0.59
CA VAL A 136 -69.44 6.07 -0.74
C VAL A 136 -70.86 6.19 -0.18
N ASN A 137 -71.83 6.35 -1.06
CA ASN A 137 -73.25 6.24 -0.78
C ASN A 137 -73.62 4.74 -0.67
N ASP A 138 -73.69 4.24 0.56
CA ASP A 138 -74.02 2.85 0.88
C ASP A 138 -75.53 2.71 1.19
N ASN A 139 -76.34 2.62 0.13
CA ASN A 139 -77.75 2.23 0.22
C ASN A 139 -77.87 0.74 -0.12
N GLY A 140 -77.74 -0.12 0.91
CA GLY A 140 -78.12 -1.52 0.86
C GLY A 140 -79.52 -1.75 1.46
N PRO A 141 -80.37 -2.62 0.88
CA PRO A 141 -81.75 -2.78 1.34
C PRO A 141 -81.84 -3.64 2.61
N VAL A 142 -82.70 -3.21 3.53
CA VAL A 142 -83.17 -3.97 4.70
C VAL A 142 -84.12 -5.07 4.19
N LEU A 143 -83.73 -6.34 4.36
CA LEU A 143 -84.64 -7.48 4.23
C LEU A 143 -85.17 -7.86 5.62
N GLN A 144 -86.50 -7.85 5.72
CA GLN A 144 -87.32 -8.34 6.83
C GLN A 144 -87.36 -9.87 6.87
#